data_AF-A0A8X6RJS1-F1
#
_entry.id   AF-A0A8X6RJS1-F1
#
_cell.length_a   1.000
_cell.length_b   1.000
_cell.length_c   1.000
_cell.angle_alpha   90.00
_cell.angle_beta   90.00
_cell.angle_gamma   90.00
#
_symmetry.space_group_name_H-M   'P 1'
#
loop_
_entity.id
_entity.type
_entity.pdbx_description
1 polymer ?
#
loop_
_entity_poly.entity_id
_entity_poly.type
_entity_poly.pdbx_seq_one_letter_code
_entity_poly.pdbx_strand_id
1 'polypeptide(L)'
;MLTGYVVDFEVMSKVCRHCSVAKNKLGQSSAEFSIWYEGHKSECDINHLSSSTSMEMEAALTLWKRSTSLGFRYITVLSDGDCKTFNYLCEKKVYGPDIVIKKEECINHVSKRLGTALRSTVKDCRAQGISLGGKAHGSLKQATIKKLTTYYQKAILRNKGDVNAMKTAIYATLLHSISTDAKPQHSKCPAGENSWCFYQSAIANGEKPNNHKLNVGTPINEKFLPKILPIYQRLASNKLLERCIRCGTQNANESLHSMIWAKCPKEIFVNKRRVKRAVTEAVCEYNKGTVRTIVETQKALGVATGGSTKQLATILDCRKQKFRKRRQNASNKLALKLIKKAIHKKELLARRREGMTYGAGQF
;
A
#
# COMPACT_ATOMS: atom_id res chain seq x y z
N MET A 1 18.59 -8.69 6.17
CA MET A 1 17.65 -9.79 5.85
C MET A 1 16.21 -9.29 5.99
N LEU A 2 15.34 -9.46 4.98
CA LEU A 2 13.88 -9.23 5.11
C LEU A 2 13.22 -10.58 5.33
N THR A 3 12.86 -10.90 6.57
CA THR A 3 12.30 -12.21 6.93
C THR A 3 10.82 -12.35 6.59
N GLY A 4 10.12 -11.22 6.46
CA GLY A 4 8.67 -11.18 6.32
C GLY A 4 7.93 -11.55 7.61
N TYR A 5 8.63 -11.73 8.74
CA TYR A 5 7.99 -11.95 10.04
C TYR A 5 7.63 -10.64 10.72
N VAL A 6 6.55 -10.68 11.50
CA VAL A 6 6.23 -9.64 12.46
C VAL A 6 7.04 -9.90 13.72
N VAL A 7 8.00 -9.04 14.01
CA VAL A 7 8.91 -9.21 15.17
C VAL A 7 8.45 -8.42 16.39
N ASP A 8 7.59 -7.43 16.19
CA ASP A 8 7.10 -6.57 17.27
C ASP A 8 5.76 -5.90 16.88
N PHE A 9 4.95 -5.52 17.87
CA PHE A 9 3.71 -4.75 17.69
C PHE A 9 3.35 -3.97 18.97
N GLU A 10 2.60 -2.88 18.83
CA GLU A 10 2.15 -2.06 19.96
C GLU A 10 0.65 -1.76 19.83
N VAL A 11 -0.08 -1.81 20.95
CA VAL A 11 -1.53 -1.53 20.99
C VAL A 11 -1.78 -0.35 21.91
N MET A 12 -2.25 0.75 21.32
CA MET A 12 -2.56 1.98 22.03
C MET A 12 -4.05 2.08 22.36
N SER A 13 -4.38 2.64 23.52
CA SER A 13 -5.74 2.95 23.93
C SER A 13 -5.78 4.24 24.75
N LYS A 14 -6.83 5.03 24.50
CA LYS A 14 -7.24 6.17 25.32
C LYS A 14 -8.35 5.85 26.30
N VAL A 15 -8.87 4.62 26.25
CA VAL A 15 -10.05 4.23 27.00
C VAL A 15 -9.73 3.02 27.86
N CYS A 16 -10.11 3.09 29.13
CA CYS A 16 -10.20 1.95 30.01
C CYS A 16 -11.66 1.81 30.48
N ARG A 17 -12.26 0.64 30.25
CA ARG A 17 -13.66 0.40 30.62
C ARG A 17 -13.85 0.44 32.13
N HIS A 18 -12.88 -0.06 32.90
CA HIS A 18 -12.92 -0.01 34.36
C HIS A 18 -12.90 1.44 34.86
N CYS A 19 -12.02 2.30 34.31
CA CYS A 19 -12.01 3.72 34.63
C CYS A 19 -13.34 4.39 34.30
N SER A 20 -13.94 4.11 33.14
CA SER A 20 -15.24 4.68 32.77
C SER A 20 -16.35 4.27 33.74
N VAL A 21 -16.39 3.00 34.15
CA VAL A 21 -17.39 2.50 35.11
C VAL A 21 -17.16 3.09 36.50
N ALA A 22 -15.93 3.14 36.97
CA ALA A 22 -15.58 3.70 38.27
C ALA A 22 -15.90 5.20 38.35
N LYS A 23 -15.59 5.98 37.30
CA LYS A 23 -15.98 7.39 37.21
C LYS A 23 -17.48 7.61 37.34
N ASN A 24 -18.28 6.76 36.68
CA ASN A 24 -19.74 6.85 36.71
C ASN A 24 -20.32 6.43 38.07
N LYS A 25 -19.70 5.45 38.75
CA LYS A 25 -20.21 4.91 40.03
C LYS A 25 -19.75 5.71 41.25
N LEU A 26 -18.48 6.11 41.27
CA LEU A 26 -17.84 6.77 42.42
C LEU A 26 -17.85 8.30 42.30
N GLY A 27 -18.08 8.84 41.09
CA GLY A 27 -17.90 10.26 40.79
C GLY A 27 -16.44 10.59 40.50
N GLN A 28 -16.14 11.20 39.35
CA GLN A 28 -14.75 11.43 38.91
C GLN A 28 -13.93 12.31 39.87
N SER A 29 -14.58 13.21 40.61
CA SER A 29 -13.92 14.16 41.53
C SER A 29 -13.94 13.70 42.98
N SER A 30 -14.38 12.46 43.26
CA SER A 30 -14.49 11.96 44.63
C SER A 30 -13.16 11.42 45.17
N ALA A 31 -13.03 11.41 46.50
CA ALA A 31 -11.89 10.79 47.17
C ALA A 31 -11.87 9.27 46.91
N GLU A 32 -13.05 8.65 46.87
CA GLU A 32 -13.25 7.23 46.58
C GLU A 32 -12.70 6.85 45.19
N PHE A 33 -12.97 7.67 44.17
CA PHE A 33 -12.40 7.44 42.84
C PHE A 33 -10.87 7.56 42.86
N SER A 34 -10.33 8.52 43.60
CA SER A 34 -8.88 8.74 43.68
C SER A 34 -8.16 7.55 44.32
N ILE A 35 -8.70 7.04 45.43
CA ILE A 35 -8.19 5.83 46.12
C ILE A 35 -8.28 4.61 45.19
N TRP A 36 -9.44 4.41 44.55
CA TRP A 36 -9.61 3.31 43.60
C TRP A 36 -8.64 3.40 42.41
N TYR A 37 -8.42 4.61 41.87
CA TYR A 37 -7.57 4.82 40.70
C TYR A 37 -6.11 4.52 41.00
N GLU A 38 -5.59 4.86 42.18
CA GLU A 38 -4.22 4.52 42.58
C GLU A 38 -4.01 2.99 42.58
N GLY A 39 -4.98 2.21 43.08
CA GLY A 39 -4.93 0.75 43.00
C GLY A 39 -5.06 0.20 41.57
N HIS A 40 -5.80 0.89 40.69
CA HIS A 40 -6.04 0.45 39.31
C HIS A 40 -4.92 0.86 38.32
N LYS A 41 -4.06 1.80 38.67
CA LYS A 41 -3.10 2.44 37.77
C LYS A 41 -2.22 1.45 36.99
N SER A 42 -1.78 0.37 37.64
CA SER A 42 -0.96 -0.69 37.04
C SER A 42 -1.71 -1.56 36.02
N GLU A 43 -3.04 -1.63 36.13
CA GLU A 43 -3.92 -2.43 35.25
C GLU A 43 -4.69 -1.59 34.22
N CYS A 44 -4.49 -0.28 34.25
CA CYS A 44 -5.22 0.65 33.40
C CYS A 44 -4.90 0.39 31.92
N ASP A 45 -5.96 0.24 31.12
CA ASP A 45 -5.79 0.06 29.68
C ASP A 45 -5.32 1.35 28.98
N ILE A 46 -5.46 2.52 29.61
CA ILE A 46 -5.04 3.80 29.04
C ILE A 46 -3.51 3.86 29.04
N ASN A 47 -2.90 3.82 27.86
CA ASN A 47 -1.46 4.05 27.64
C ASN A 47 -1.18 5.20 26.67
N HIS A 48 -2.22 5.95 26.29
CA HIS A 48 -2.11 7.13 25.45
C HIS A 48 -3.03 8.22 25.96
N LEU A 49 -2.49 9.42 26.19
CA LEU A 49 -3.25 10.55 26.75
C LEU A 49 -3.58 11.63 25.70
N SER A 50 -2.83 11.69 24.61
CA SER A 50 -2.96 12.74 23.58
C SER A 50 -4.07 12.45 22.56
N SER A 51 -4.05 13.11 21.39
CA SER A 51 -5.04 12.89 20.33
C SER A 51 -4.95 11.46 19.78
N SER A 52 -6.07 10.92 19.28
CA SER A 52 -6.05 9.60 18.64
C SER A 52 -5.16 9.59 17.39
N THR A 53 -5.00 10.75 16.73
CA THR A 53 -4.12 10.92 15.57
C THR A 53 -2.64 10.80 15.90
N SER A 54 -2.22 11.00 17.15
CA SER A 54 -0.82 10.81 17.56
C SER A 54 -0.50 9.39 18.03
N MET A 55 -1.49 8.51 18.18
CA MET A 55 -1.27 7.12 18.62
C MET A 55 -0.30 6.37 17.72
N GLU A 56 -0.36 6.56 16.41
CA GLU A 56 0.54 5.89 15.47
C GLU A 56 2.00 6.27 15.73
N MET A 57 2.25 7.56 15.98
CA MET A 57 3.58 8.10 16.23
C MET A 57 4.15 7.61 17.57
N GLU A 58 3.32 7.61 18.63
CA GLU A 58 3.72 7.10 19.95
C GLU A 58 3.90 5.58 19.98
N ALA A 59 3.05 4.83 19.25
CA ALA A 59 3.21 3.40 19.07
C ALA A 59 4.53 3.09 18.36
N ALA A 60 4.85 3.81 17.27
CA ALA A 60 6.11 3.66 16.57
C ALA A 60 7.31 4.03 17.46
N LEU A 61 7.23 5.12 18.23
CA LEU A 61 8.31 5.49 19.15
C LEU A 61 8.55 4.39 20.20
N THR A 62 7.47 3.81 20.73
CA THR A 62 7.54 2.68 21.68
C THR A 62 8.23 1.47 21.05
N LEU A 63 7.84 1.11 19.82
CA LEU A 63 8.46 0.01 19.06
C LEU A 63 9.97 0.25 18.82
N TRP A 64 10.34 1.47 18.44
CA TRP A 64 11.74 1.81 18.18
C TRP A 64 12.57 1.76 19.47
N LYS A 65 12.06 2.32 20.57
CA LYS A 65 12.73 2.24 21.87
C LYS A 65 12.89 0.80 22.34
N ARG A 66 11.86 -0.04 22.18
CA ARG A 66 11.90 -1.46 22.58
C ARG A 66 12.90 -2.28 21.76
N SER A 67 13.11 -1.92 20.49
CA SER A 67 13.98 -2.69 19.59
C SER A 67 15.43 -2.80 20.09
N THR A 68 15.97 -1.78 20.76
CA THR A 68 17.33 -1.83 21.30
C THR A 68 17.47 -2.90 22.38
N SER A 69 16.47 -3.03 23.25
CA SER A 69 16.40 -4.11 24.25
C SER A 69 16.24 -5.49 23.63
N LEU A 70 15.75 -5.58 22.38
CA LEU A 70 15.67 -6.82 21.60
C LEU A 70 16.93 -7.10 20.78
N GLY A 71 17.96 -6.26 20.89
CA GLY A 71 19.25 -6.45 20.23
C GLY A 71 19.31 -6.01 18.76
N PHE A 72 18.37 -5.18 18.29
CA PHE A 72 18.41 -4.65 16.93
C PHE A 72 17.89 -3.21 16.83
N ARG A 73 18.02 -2.59 15.64
CA ARG A 73 17.50 -1.23 15.37
C ARG A 73 16.75 -1.17 14.05
N TYR A 74 15.61 -0.50 14.05
CA TYR A 74 14.85 -0.21 12.82
C TYR A 74 15.41 1.03 12.09
N ILE A 75 16.40 0.84 11.22
CA ILE A 75 17.05 1.94 10.48
C ILE A 75 16.33 2.34 9.19
N THR A 76 15.24 1.67 8.82
CA THR A 76 14.51 1.95 7.59
C THR A 76 13.01 1.75 7.77
N VAL A 77 12.23 2.76 7.37
CA VAL A 77 10.76 2.75 7.38
C VAL A 77 10.26 2.70 5.96
N LEU A 78 9.56 1.62 5.60
CA LEU A 78 8.82 1.54 4.34
C LEU A 78 7.39 2.00 4.58
N SER A 79 7.03 3.16 4.03
CA SER A 79 5.67 3.70 4.15
C SER A 79 5.13 4.22 2.82
N ASP A 80 3.84 4.51 2.84
CA ASP A 80 3.16 5.37 1.90
C ASP A 80 3.40 6.84 2.22
N GLY A 81 3.25 7.67 1.18
CA GLY A 81 2.97 9.11 1.27
C GLY A 81 3.94 9.93 2.09
N ASP A 82 3.47 11.09 2.56
CA ASP A 82 4.13 11.79 3.65
C ASP A 82 3.82 11.05 4.97
N CYS A 83 4.84 10.82 5.79
CA CYS A 83 4.73 9.97 6.97
C CYS A 83 5.11 10.79 8.21
N LYS A 84 4.10 11.32 8.90
CA LYS A 84 4.27 12.05 10.16
C LYS A 84 5.06 11.22 11.17
N THR A 85 4.79 9.92 11.23
CA THR A 85 5.51 8.95 12.05
C THR A 85 7.01 8.93 11.76
N PHE A 86 7.44 8.95 10.49
CA PHE A 86 8.85 9.00 10.13
C PHE A 86 9.52 10.29 10.61
N ASN A 87 8.89 11.45 10.37
CA ASN A 87 9.42 12.74 10.80
C ASN A 87 9.55 12.78 12.32
N TYR A 88 8.50 12.33 13.03
CA TYR A 88 8.48 12.24 14.50
C TYR A 88 9.63 11.37 15.06
N LEU A 89 9.87 10.20 14.46
CA LEU A 89 10.98 9.33 14.86
C LEU A 89 12.36 9.98 14.64
N CYS A 90 12.52 10.73 13.55
CA CYS A 90 13.77 11.46 13.27
C CYS A 90 13.98 12.60 14.27
N GLU A 91 12.93 13.38 14.56
CA GLU A 91 12.97 14.47 15.54
C GLU A 91 13.32 13.95 16.94
N LYS A 92 12.76 12.80 17.35
CA LYS A 92 13.04 12.18 18.65
C LYS A 92 14.43 11.57 18.77
N LYS A 93 15.20 11.46 17.68
CA LYS A 93 16.55 10.84 17.64
C LYS A 93 16.60 9.54 18.47
N VAL A 94 15.64 8.64 18.24
CA VAL A 94 15.39 7.48 19.12
C VAL A 94 16.59 6.52 19.29
N TYR A 95 17.56 6.56 18.37
CA TYR A 95 18.80 5.79 18.44
C TYR A 95 20.06 6.65 18.61
N GLY A 96 19.91 7.91 19.05
CA GLY A 96 20.99 8.87 19.15
C GLY A 96 21.24 9.66 17.85
N PRO A 97 22.21 10.60 17.87
CA PRO A 97 22.48 11.50 16.74
C PRO A 97 23.13 10.80 15.54
N ASP A 98 23.86 9.71 15.77
CA ASP A 98 24.68 9.05 14.73
C ASP A 98 23.88 8.08 13.85
N ILE A 99 22.68 7.70 14.28
CA ILE A 99 21.86 6.70 13.60
C ILE A 99 20.69 7.39 12.88
N VAL A 100 20.82 7.46 11.56
CA VAL A 100 19.80 8.04 10.68
C VAL A 100 18.79 6.97 10.26
N ILE A 101 17.52 7.20 10.59
CA ILE A 101 16.41 6.41 10.06
C ILE A 101 16.15 6.86 8.63
N LYS A 102 16.15 5.91 7.68
CA LYS A 102 15.86 6.17 6.27
C LYS A 102 14.39 5.88 5.95
N LYS A 103 13.83 6.63 5.02
CA LYS A 103 12.48 6.37 4.50
C LYS A 103 12.54 5.73 3.12
N GLU A 104 11.78 4.66 2.95
CA GLU A 104 11.49 4.03 1.67
C GLU A 104 10.02 4.22 1.31
N GLU A 105 9.74 4.19 0.01
CA GLU A 105 8.41 4.43 -0.53
C GLU A 105 7.81 3.14 -1.08
N CYS A 106 6.56 2.87 -0.72
CA CYS A 106 5.80 1.79 -1.32
C CYS A 106 5.56 2.07 -2.82
N ILE A 107 6.10 1.23 -3.72
CA ILE A 107 5.96 1.44 -5.17
C ILE A 107 4.51 1.46 -5.61
N ASN A 108 3.67 0.60 -5.03
CA ASN A 108 2.24 0.56 -5.35
C ASN A 108 1.60 1.94 -5.09
N HIS A 109 1.99 2.59 -3.99
CA HIS A 109 1.52 3.93 -3.65
C HIS A 109 2.12 5.00 -4.54
N VAL A 110 3.42 4.96 -4.85
CA VAL A 110 4.07 5.92 -5.76
C VAL A 110 3.45 5.85 -7.16
N SER A 111 3.20 4.65 -7.69
CA SER A 111 2.51 4.47 -8.97
C SER A 111 1.09 5.07 -8.93
N LYS A 112 0.30 4.79 -7.88
CA LYS A 112 -1.04 5.38 -7.71
C LYS A 112 -1.00 6.91 -7.72
N ARG A 113 0.05 7.56 -7.18
CA ARG A 113 0.20 9.03 -7.20
C ARG A 113 0.23 9.59 -8.62
N LEU A 114 0.91 8.93 -9.57
CA LEU A 114 0.89 9.36 -10.98
C LEU A 114 -0.53 9.35 -11.53
N GLY A 115 -1.26 8.24 -11.33
CA GLY A 115 -2.63 8.13 -11.81
C GLY A 115 -3.56 9.18 -11.19
N THR A 116 -3.41 9.45 -9.89
CA THR A 116 -4.21 10.45 -9.18
C THR A 116 -3.88 11.87 -9.66
N ALA A 117 -2.60 12.20 -9.82
CA ALA A 117 -2.17 13.49 -10.35
C ALA A 117 -2.71 13.73 -11.76
N LEU A 118 -2.60 12.74 -12.66
CA LEU A 118 -3.17 12.85 -14.02
C LEU A 118 -4.68 13.06 -13.99
N ARG A 119 -5.42 12.34 -13.13
CA ARG A 119 -6.88 12.53 -12.99
C ARG A 119 -7.22 13.93 -12.46
N SER A 120 -6.46 14.44 -11.48
CA SER A 120 -6.63 15.81 -10.99
C SER A 120 -6.42 16.80 -12.12
N THR A 121 -5.31 16.70 -12.85
CA THR A 121 -5.01 17.60 -13.97
C THR A 121 -6.10 17.59 -15.04
N VAL A 122 -6.68 16.43 -15.37
CA VAL A 122 -7.83 16.36 -16.29
C VAL A 122 -9.06 17.10 -15.72
N LYS A 123 -9.34 16.95 -14.43
CA LYS A 123 -10.45 17.65 -13.76
C LYS A 123 -10.21 19.16 -13.72
N ASP A 124 -9.01 19.58 -13.33
CA ASP A 124 -8.62 20.98 -13.16
C ASP A 124 -8.62 21.71 -14.50
N CYS A 125 -8.06 21.10 -15.56
CA CYS A 125 -8.12 21.64 -16.90
C CYS A 125 -9.56 21.72 -17.44
N ARG A 126 -10.41 20.73 -17.13
CA ARG A 126 -11.83 20.78 -17.53
C ARG A 126 -12.56 21.97 -16.89
N ALA A 127 -12.26 22.31 -15.64
CA ALA A 127 -12.81 23.48 -14.97
C ALA A 127 -12.38 24.80 -15.64
N GLN A 128 -11.22 24.80 -16.33
CA GLN A 128 -10.70 25.92 -17.11
C GLN A 128 -11.14 25.91 -18.58
N GLY A 129 -12.11 25.05 -18.96
CA GLY A 129 -12.55 24.90 -20.35
C GLY A 129 -11.60 24.11 -21.27
N ILE A 130 -10.51 23.55 -20.73
CA ILE A 130 -9.52 22.78 -21.50
C ILE A 130 -9.83 21.28 -21.39
N SER A 131 -10.21 20.65 -22.50
CA SER A 131 -10.50 19.21 -22.53
C SER A 131 -9.25 18.36 -22.79
N LEU A 132 -8.72 17.72 -21.74
CA LEU A 132 -7.67 16.70 -21.85
C LEU A 132 -8.25 15.27 -21.98
N GLY A 133 -9.54 15.10 -21.72
CA GLY A 133 -10.25 13.82 -21.68
C GLY A 133 -11.07 13.53 -22.94
N GLY A 134 -12.11 12.70 -22.79
CA GLY A 134 -13.07 12.42 -23.87
C GLY A 134 -12.68 11.26 -24.80
N LYS A 135 -13.36 11.18 -25.94
CA LYS A 135 -13.25 10.05 -26.90
C LYS A 135 -12.12 10.21 -27.92
N ALA A 136 -11.54 11.40 -28.04
CA ALA A 136 -10.49 11.70 -29.02
C ALA A 136 -9.27 10.78 -28.86
N HIS A 137 -8.60 10.52 -29.99
CA HIS A 137 -7.33 9.82 -29.99
C HIS A 137 -6.29 10.62 -29.19
N GLY A 138 -5.49 9.95 -28.36
CA GLY A 138 -4.53 10.63 -27.48
C GLY A 138 -5.12 11.23 -26.19
N SER A 139 -6.42 11.03 -25.91
CA SER A 139 -7.04 11.57 -24.70
C SER A 139 -6.60 10.87 -23.40
N LEU A 140 -6.53 11.65 -22.32
CA LEU A 140 -6.31 11.15 -20.96
C LEU A 140 -7.61 10.59 -20.34
N LYS A 141 -8.24 9.64 -21.02
CA LYS A 141 -9.35 8.85 -20.44
C LYS A 141 -8.86 7.92 -19.34
N GLN A 142 -9.78 7.46 -18.48
CA GLN A 142 -9.46 6.60 -17.32
C GLN A 142 -8.63 5.36 -17.69
N ALA A 143 -8.94 4.71 -18.82
CA ALA A 143 -8.18 3.56 -19.31
C ALA A 143 -6.73 3.93 -19.70
N THR A 144 -6.52 5.08 -20.36
CA THR A 144 -5.20 5.61 -20.71
C THR A 144 -4.39 5.88 -19.44
N ILE A 145 -4.97 6.62 -18.48
CA ILE A 145 -4.30 6.94 -17.21
C ILE A 145 -3.89 5.66 -16.46
N LYS A 146 -4.75 4.63 -16.45
CA LYS A 146 -4.44 3.34 -15.83
C LYS A 146 -3.26 2.63 -16.51
N LYS A 147 -3.16 2.68 -17.85
CA LYS A 147 -2.02 2.13 -18.59
C LYS A 147 -0.74 2.90 -18.28
N LEU A 148 -0.76 4.23 -18.32
CA LEU A 148 0.39 5.08 -17.97
C LEU A 148 0.89 4.82 -16.54
N THR A 149 -0.03 4.71 -15.59
CA THR A 149 0.25 4.33 -14.19
C THR A 149 0.98 2.98 -14.10
N THR A 150 0.55 2.01 -14.92
CA THR A 150 1.16 0.67 -14.99
C THR A 150 2.54 0.73 -15.65
N TYR A 151 2.72 1.52 -16.71
CA TYR A 151 4.01 1.69 -17.38
C TYR A 151 5.04 2.32 -16.47
N TYR A 152 4.66 3.39 -15.77
CA TYR A 152 5.49 4.01 -14.74
C TYR A 152 5.92 3.02 -13.66
N GLN A 153 4.99 2.19 -13.14
CA GLN A 153 5.33 1.17 -12.16
C GLN A 153 6.34 0.15 -12.71
N LYS A 154 6.13 -0.31 -13.95
CA LYS A 154 7.03 -1.26 -14.60
C LYS A 154 8.40 -0.65 -14.88
N ALA A 155 8.47 0.63 -15.22
CA ALA A 155 9.73 1.34 -15.42
C ALA A 155 10.58 1.32 -14.14
N ILE A 156 9.97 1.50 -12.97
CA ILE A 156 10.67 1.38 -11.68
C ILE A 156 11.06 -0.08 -11.41
N LEU A 157 10.11 -1.01 -11.51
CA LEU A 157 10.34 -2.43 -11.15
C LEU A 157 11.40 -3.12 -12.01
N ARG A 158 11.48 -2.79 -13.31
CA ARG A 158 12.45 -3.38 -14.25
C ARG A 158 13.86 -2.84 -14.08
N ASN A 159 14.00 -1.67 -13.46
CA ASN A 159 15.28 -1.01 -13.22
C ASN A 159 15.59 -0.95 -11.71
N LYS A 160 15.17 -1.99 -10.97
CA LYS A 160 15.40 -2.10 -9.53
C LYS A 160 16.90 -1.99 -9.25
N GLY A 161 17.28 -1.13 -8.30
CA GLY A 161 18.67 -0.90 -7.94
C GLY A 161 19.35 0.27 -8.66
N ASP A 162 18.76 0.81 -9.72
CA ASP A 162 19.38 1.88 -10.52
C ASP A 162 18.42 3.07 -10.72
N VAL A 163 18.69 4.15 -9.98
CA VAL A 163 17.88 5.38 -10.00
C VAL A 163 17.92 6.07 -11.37
N ASN A 164 19.07 6.07 -12.05
CA ASN A 164 19.23 6.72 -13.35
C ASN A 164 18.49 5.94 -14.44
N ALA A 165 18.60 4.61 -14.43
CA ALA A 165 17.85 3.75 -15.34
C ALA A 165 16.33 3.84 -15.08
N MET A 166 15.88 3.91 -13.82
CA MET A 166 14.47 4.18 -13.49
C MET A 166 13.99 5.48 -14.10
N LYS A 167 14.75 6.57 -13.91
CA LYS A 167 14.42 7.90 -14.45
C LYS A 167 14.32 7.88 -15.97
N THR A 168 15.34 7.34 -16.64
CA THR A 168 15.36 7.20 -18.11
C THR A 168 14.16 6.40 -18.61
N ALA A 169 13.88 5.26 -17.99
CA ALA A 169 12.73 4.42 -18.36
C ALA A 169 11.40 5.13 -18.13
N ILE A 170 11.22 5.89 -17.03
CA ILE A 170 10.00 6.67 -16.78
C ILE A 170 9.77 7.68 -17.90
N TYR A 171 10.79 8.45 -18.28
CA TYR A 171 10.68 9.40 -19.39
C TYR A 171 10.45 8.69 -20.72
N ALA A 172 11.08 7.54 -20.96
CA ALA A 172 10.85 6.74 -22.15
C ALA A 172 9.36 6.38 -22.32
N THR A 173 8.67 6.03 -21.23
CA THR A 173 7.22 5.73 -21.31
C THR A 173 6.38 6.93 -21.74
N LEU A 174 6.73 8.15 -21.30
CA LEU A 174 6.02 9.36 -21.70
C LEU A 174 6.33 9.75 -23.14
N LEU A 175 7.61 9.79 -23.50
CA LEU A 175 8.09 10.17 -24.84
C LEU A 175 7.57 9.20 -25.92
N HIS A 176 7.61 7.90 -25.64
CA HIS A 176 7.02 6.88 -26.52
C HIS A 176 5.52 7.13 -26.75
N SER A 177 4.79 7.51 -25.69
CA SER A 177 3.34 7.76 -25.77
C SER A 177 2.97 9.02 -26.57
N ILE A 178 3.83 10.03 -26.65
CA ILE A 178 3.59 11.26 -27.44
C ILE A 178 4.22 11.21 -28.84
N SER A 179 4.98 10.15 -29.14
CA SER A 179 5.72 10.00 -30.39
C SER A 179 4.80 9.87 -31.60
N THR A 180 5.18 10.50 -32.70
CA THR A 180 4.47 10.43 -33.99
C THR A 180 5.45 10.13 -35.12
N ASP A 181 4.94 9.79 -36.31
CA ASP A 181 5.79 9.56 -37.48
C ASP A 181 6.58 10.84 -37.87
N ALA A 182 5.97 12.01 -37.72
CA ALA A 182 6.61 13.30 -37.98
C ALA A 182 7.62 13.72 -36.89
N LYS A 183 7.40 13.30 -35.64
CA LYS A 183 8.26 13.61 -34.50
C LYS A 183 8.51 12.35 -33.65
N PRO A 184 9.41 11.46 -34.11
CA PRO A 184 9.75 10.24 -33.38
C PRO A 184 10.55 10.56 -32.10
N GLN A 185 10.11 10.05 -30.95
CA GLN A 185 10.68 10.34 -29.63
C GLN A 185 11.07 9.06 -28.88
N HIS A 186 11.90 8.23 -29.51
CA HIS A 186 12.30 6.91 -28.98
C HIS A 186 13.71 6.86 -28.37
N SER A 187 14.42 7.99 -28.30
CA SER A 187 15.81 8.05 -27.83
C SER A 187 16.05 7.50 -26.42
N LYS A 188 15.04 7.54 -25.54
CA LYS A 188 15.11 6.97 -24.18
C LYS A 188 14.58 5.54 -24.07
N CYS A 189 13.99 5.01 -25.14
CA CYS A 189 13.54 3.62 -25.16
C CYS A 189 14.76 2.68 -25.21
N PRO A 190 14.68 1.49 -24.59
CA PRO A 190 15.77 0.53 -24.67
C PRO A 190 16.06 0.17 -26.12
N ALA A 191 17.33 0.10 -26.48
CA ALA A 191 17.79 -0.36 -27.79
C ALA A 191 17.78 -1.90 -27.88
N GLY A 192 17.96 -2.42 -29.09
CA GLY A 192 18.10 -3.85 -29.37
C GLY A 192 16.81 -4.51 -29.86
N GLU A 193 16.98 -5.68 -30.47
CA GLU A 193 15.92 -6.44 -31.13
C GLU A 193 14.79 -6.81 -30.15
N ASN A 194 15.15 -7.14 -28.91
CA ASN A 194 14.23 -7.48 -27.83
C ASN A 194 13.59 -6.27 -27.12
N SER A 195 13.73 -5.06 -27.70
CA SER A 195 13.10 -3.87 -27.14
C SER A 195 11.58 -3.98 -27.18
N TRP A 196 10.93 -3.54 -26.10
CA TRP A 196 9.47 -3.38 -26.10
C TRP A 196 9.02 -2.21 -27.00
N CYS A 197 9.95 -1.34 -27.41
CA CYS A 197 9.67 -0.23 -28.30
C CYS A 197 9.81 -0.71 -29.75
N PHE A 198 8.68 -0.72 -30.48
CA PHE A 198 8.65 -1.14 -31.88
C PHE A 198 9.65 -0.40 -32.76
N TYR A 199 9.91 0.88 -32.46
CA TYR A 199 10.82 1.72 -33.24
C TYR A 199 12.27 1.29 -33.04
N GLN A 200 12.70 1.15 -31.77
CA GLN A 200 14.07 0.73 -31.47
C GLN A 200 14.35 -0.72 -31.88
N SER A 201 13.34 -1.58 -31.76
CA SER A 201 13.44 -2.98 -32.23
C SER A 201 13.60 -3.03 -33.75
N ALA A 202 12.81 -2.27 -34.52
CA ALA A 202 12.95 -2.22 -35.98
C ALA A 202 14.33 -1.72 -36.41
N ILE A 203 14.81 -0.61 -35.82
CA ILE A 203 16.16 -0.08 -36.12
C ILE A 203 17.25 -1.12 -35.81
N ALA A 204 17.14 -1.84 -34.69
CA ALA A 204 18.11 -2.87 -34.34
C ALA A 204 18.12 -4.06 -35.31
N ASN A 205 16.95 -4.40 -35.89
CA ASN A 205 16.82 -5.44 -36.91
C ASN A 205 17.16 -4.97 -38.33
N GLY A 206 17.58 -3.71 -38.52
CA GLY A 206 17.81 -3.12 -39.85
C GLY A 206 16.52 -2.87 -40.64
N GLU A 207 15.37 -2.84 -39.97
CA GLU A 207 14.06 -2.63 -40.58
C GLU A 207 13.61 -1.16 -40.47
N LYS A 208 12.72 -0.75 -41.38
CA LYS A 208 12.06 0.56 -41.27
C LYS A 208 10.99 0.52 -40.17
N PRO A 209 11.00 1.46 -39.20
CA PRO A 209 9.98 1.52 -38.17
C PRO A 209 8.56 1.67 -38.72
N ASN A 210 7.64 0.90 -38.15
CA ASN A 210 6.22 0.92 -38.51
C ASN A 210 5.51 2.24 -38.09
N ASN A 211 4.30 2.45 -38.60
CA ASN A 211 3.50 3.63 -38.29
C ASN A 211 3.13 3.74 -36.79
N HIS A 212 3.33 4.93 -36.20
CA HIS A 212 3.05 5.20 -34.78
C HIS A 212 1.58 5.06 -34.39
N LYS A 213 0.64 5.44 -35.25
CA LYS A 213 -0.82 5.40 -34.99
C LYS A 213 -1.30 3.97 -34.67
N LEU A 214 -0.66 2.96 -35.25
CA LEU A 214 -1.00 1.56 -35.04
C LEU A 214 -0.17 0.90 -33.93
N ASN A 215 1.07 1.35 -33.72
CA ASN A 215 2.03 0.66 -32.86
C ASN A 215 2.23 1.30 -31.48
N VAL A 216 1.86 2.58 -31.29
CA VAL A 216 1.83 3.19 -29.96
C VAL A 216 0.55 2.77 -29.26
N GLY A 217 0.65 1.73 -28.40
CA GLY A 217 -0.53 1.14 -27.75
C GLY A 217 -1.26 2.04 -26.72
N THR A 218 -0.65 3.17 -26.34
CA THR A 218 -1.23 4.19 -25.44
C THR A 218 -0.79 5.59 -25.90
N PRO A 219 -1.37 6.11 -26.98
CA PRO A 219 -0.99 7.42 -27.49
C PRO A 219 -1.50 8.53 -26.58
N ILE A 220 -0.78 9.64 -26.51
CA ILE A 220 -1.13 10.88 -25.82
C ILE A 220 -0.96 12.02 -26.82
N ASN A 221 -1.91 12.96 -26.85
CA ASN A 221 -1.76 14.15 -27.68
C ASN A 221 -0.62 15.04 -27.15
N GLU A 222 0.34 15.39 -28.01
CA GLU A 222 1.49 16.22 -27.65
C GLU A 222 1.08 17.57 -27.03
N LYS A 223 -0.07 18.14 -27.41
CA LYS A 223 -0.62 19.36 -26.81
C LYS A 223 -0.85 19.25 -25.30
N PHE A 224 -0.95 18.04 -24.76
CA PHE A 224 -1.13 17.81 -23.33
C PHE A 224 0.21 17.73 -22.58
N LEU A 225 1.33 17.65 -23.28
CA LEU A 225 2.66 17.54 -22.68
C LEU A 225 2.97 18.64 -21.65
N PRO A 226 2.66 19.93 -21.89
CA PRO A 226 2.90 20.99 -20.90
C PRO A 226 2.17 20.77 -19.57
N LYS A 227 1.01 20.09 -19.60
CA LYS A 227 0.23 19.77 -18.39
C LYS A 227 0.68 18.47 -17.71
N ILE A 228 1.25 17.54 -18.46
CA ILE A 228 1.64 16.20 -17.98
C ILE A 228 3.09 16.16 -17.50
N LEU A 229 4.00 16.83 -18.22
CA LEU A 229 5.44 16.77 -17.97
C LEU A 229 5.84 17.16 -16.53
N PRO A 230 5.26 18.21 -15.90
CA PRO A 230 5.58 18.56 -14.52
C PRO A 230 5.29 17.43 -13.53
N ILE A 231 4.26 16.62 -13.79
CA ILE A 231 3.91 15.45 -12.96
C ILE A 231 4.99 14.38 -13.08
N TYR A 232 5.44 14.08 -14.30
CA TYR A 232 6.50 13.11 -14.55
C TYR A 232 7.83 13.59 -13.97
N GLN A 233 8.18 14.86 -14.12
CA GLN A 233 9.40 15.44 -13.53
C GLN A 233 9.43 15.29 -12.00
N ARG A 234 8.32 15.65 -11.33
CA ARG A 234 8.19 15.48 -9.88
C ARG A 234 8.34 14.02 -9.46
N LEU A 235 7.69 13.10 -10.18
CA LEU A 235 7.69 11.68 -9.85
C LEU A 235 8.93 10.92 -10.37
N ALA A 236 9.75 11.53 -11.21
CA ALA A 236 11.05 11.00 -11.66
C ALA A 236 12.23 11.69 -10.97
N SER A 237 11.98 12.41 -9.86
CA SER A 237 13.03 13.05 -9.07
C SER A 237 13.92 12.02 -8.37
N ASN A 238 15.22 12.29 -8.31
CA ASN A 238 16.20 11.38 -7.68
C ASN A 238 15.80 11.11 -6.22
N LYS A 239 15.43 12.15 -5.47
CA LYS A 239 14.94 12.06 -4.07
C LYS A 239 13.79 11.05 -3.89
N LEU A 240 12.86 10.94 -4.85
CA LEU A 240 11.77 9.98 -4.77
C LEU A 240 12.22 8.58 -5.20
N LEU A 241 12.99 8.48 -6.28
CA LEU A 241 13.42 7.20 -6.86
C LEU A 241 14.44 6.48 -5.98
N GLU A 242 15.32 7.19 -5.28
CA GLU A 242 16.21 6.63 -4.26
C GLU A 242 15.42 5.91 -3.16
N ARG A 243 14.28 6.48 -2.74
CA ARG A 243 13.38 5.84 -1.77
C ARG A 243 12.61 4.66 -2.35
N CYS A 244 12.56 4.52 -3.67
CA CYS A 244 11.94 3.40 -4.38
C CYS A 244 12.96 2.32 -4.78
N ILE A 245 14.26 2.50 -4.52
CA ILE A 245 15.35 1.71 -5.12
C ILE A 245 15.21 0.20 -4.88
N ARG A 246 14.74 -0.20 -3.69
CA ARG A 246 14.52 -1.61 -3.30
C ARG A 246 13.20 -2.20 -3.76
N CYS A 247 12.35 -1.38 -4.33
CA CYS A 247 11.04 -1.77 -4.81
C CYS A 247 10.10 -2.35 -3.73
N GLY A 248 10.14 -1.77 -2.52
CA GLY A 248 9.33 -2.20 -1.39
C GLY A 248 7.82 -2.07 -1.61
N THR A 249 7.05 -2.94 -0.95
CA THR A 249 5.58 -2.84 -0.87
C THR A 249 5.09 -3.10 0.55
N GLN A 250 4.00 -2.45 0.95
CA GLN A 250 3.37 -2.65 2.26
C GLN A 250 2.35 -3.82 2.29
N ASN A 251 2.29 -4.61 1.22
CA ASN A 251 1.34 -5.72 1.10
C ASN A 251 1.43 -6.72 2.27
N ALA A 252 2.60 -6.87 2.88
CA ALA A 252 2.80 -7.69 4.07
C ALA A 252 2.01 -7.15 5.28
N ASN A 253 2.13 -5.85 5.54
CA ASN A 253 1.40 -5.16 6.61
C ASN A 253 -0.11 -5.17 6.34
N GLU A 254 -0.54 -4.89 5.09
CA GLU A 254 -1.95 -4.97 4.69
C GLU A 254 -2.53 -6.38 4.89
N SER A 255 -1.72 -7.42 4.63
CA SER A 255 -2.12 -8.81 4.89
C SER A 255 -2.26 -9.11 6.38
N LEU A 256 -1.36 -8.59 7.23
CA LEU A 256 -1.47 -8.74 8.68
C LEU A 256 -2.71 -8.01 9.22
N HIS A 257 -2.91 -6.75 8.80
CA HIS A 257 -4.08 -5.97 9.19
C HIS A 257 -5.38 -6.68 8.83
N SER A 258 -5.44 -7.29 7.65
CA SER A 258 -6.61 -8.09 7.24
C SER A 258 -6.90 -9.26 8.19
N MET A 259 -5.86 -9.90 8.74
CA MET A 259 -6.03 -10.98 9.73
C MET A 259 -6.49 -10.44 11.09
N ILE A 260 -5.95 -9.30 11.53
CA ILE A 260 -6.38 -8.63 12.76
C ILE A 260 -7.87 -8.26 12.65
N TRP A 261 -8.29 -7.64 11.55
CA TRP A 261 -9.66 -7.19 11.36
C TRP A 261 -10.66 -8.33 11.17
N ALA A 262 -10.23 -9.49 10.68
CA ALA A 262 -11.06 -10.69 10.67
C ALA A 262 -11.37 -11.21 12.08
N LYS A 263 -10.48 -10.96 13.06
CA LYS A 263 -10.67 -11.35 14.47
C LYS A 263 -11.33 -10.25 15.29
N CYS A 264 -11.10 -9.00 14.92
CA CYS A 264 -11.54 -7.82 15.64
C CYS A 264 -11.97 -6.73 14.65
N PRO A 265 -13.24 -6.67 14.25
CA PRO A 265 -13.72 -5.70 13.27
C PRO A 265 -13.39 -4.26 13.67
N LYS A 266 -12.99 -3.44 12.69
CA LYS A 266 -12.59 -2.03 12.92
C LYS A 266 -13.79 -1.10 13.12
N GLU A 267 -14.98 -1.57 12.74
CA GLU A 267 -16.24 -0.84 12.79
C GLU A 267 -16.91 -0.90 14.17
N ILE A 268 -16.42 -1.76 15.05
CA ILE A 268 -17.02 -2.00 16.38
C ILE A 268 -16.03 -1.55 17.44
N PHE A 269 -16.51 -0.74 18.39
CA PHE A 269 -15.71 -0.40 19.56
C PHE A 269 -15.40 -1.64 20.40
N VAL A 270 -14.13 -1.83 20.70
CA VAL A 270 -13.63 -2.92 21.54
C VAL A 270 -12.59 -2.39 22.52
N ASN A 271 -12.48 -3.01 23.69
CA ASN A 271 -11.46 -2.65 24.67
C ASN A 271 -10.05 -3.09 24.23
N LYS A 272 -9.02 -2.48 24.83
CA LYS A 272 -7.61 -2.75 24.52
C LYS A 272 -7.25 -4.22 24.68
N ARG A 273 -7.73 -4.90 25.73
CA ARG A 273 -7.43 -6.31 26.00
C ARG A 273 -7.88 -7.21 24.84
N ARG A 274 -9.08 -6.97 24.29
CA ARG A 274 -9.59 -7.69 23.11
C ARG A 274 -8.77 -7.41 21.86
N VAL A 275 -8.42 -6.15 21.61
CA VAL A 275 -7.53 -5.78 20.48
C VAL A 275 -6.18 -6.47 20.63
N LYS A 276 -5.57 -6.41 21.80
CA LYS A 276 -4.27 -7.04 22.10
C LYS A 276 -4.33 -8.55 21.84
N ARG A 277 -5.36 -9.25 22.30
CA ARG A 277 -5.56 -10.68 22.02
C ARG A 277 -5.64 -10.95 20.50
N ALA A 278 -6.46 -10.18 19.78
CA ALA A 278 -6.62 -10.34 18.34
C ALA A 278 -5.32 -10.09 17.57
N VAL A 279 -4.54 -9.06 17.96
CA VAL A 279 -3.25 -8.75 17.36
C VAL A 279 -2.24 -9.86 17.65
N THR A 280 -2.09 -10.29 18.91
CA THR A 280 -1.18 -11.38 19.28
C THR A 280 -1.49 -12.65 18.50
N GLU A 281 -2.76 -13.06 18.44
CA GLU A 281 -3.17 -14.26 17.72
C GLU A 281 -2.93 -14.13 16.21
N ALA A 282 -3.26 -12.97 15.62
CA ALA A 282 -3.00 -12.71 14.21
C ALA A 282 -1.50 -12.74 13.88
N VAL A 283 -0.64 -12.19 14.74
CA VAL A 283 0.83 -12.23 14.60
C VAL A 283 1.34 -13.67 14.67
N CYS A 284 0.88 -14.46 15.64
CA CYS A 284 1.25 -15.88 15.74
C CYS A 284 0.85 -16.64 14.48
N GLU A 285 -0.40 -16.53 14.03
CA GLU A 285 -0.84 -17.18 12.79
C GLU A 285 -0.09 -16.71 11.55
N TYR A 286 0.21 -15.40 11.46
CA TYR A 286 0.94 -14.84 10.33
C TYR A 286 2.36 -15.41 10.25
N ASN A 287 3.04 -15.51 11.40
CA ASN A 287 4.41 -15.98 11.49
C ASN A 287 4.55 -17.51 11.44
N LYS A 288 3.64 -18.26 12.07
CA LYS A 288 3.82 -19.70 12.32
C LYS A 288 2.74 -20.59 11.71
N GLY A 289 1.71 -20.00 11.10
CA GLY A 289 0.54 -20.75 10.59
C GLY A 289 -0.50 -21.03 11.67
N THR A 290 -1.71 -21.37 11.23
CA THR A 290 -2.87 -21.58 12.10
C THR A 290 -2.71 -22.82 12.99
N VAL A 291 -2.14 -23.92 12.47
CA VAL A 291 -1.96 -25.16 13.26
C VAL A 291 -1.09 -24.91 14.49
N ARG A 292 0.11 -24.34 14.28
CA ARG A 292 1.07 -24.12 15.36
C ARG A 292 0.54 -23.11 16.38
N THR A 293 -0.10 -22.04 15.92
CA THR A 293 -0.70 -21.06 16.84
C THR A 293 -1.74 -21.69 17.76
N ILE A 294 -2.63 -22.53 17.24
CA ILE A 294 -3.68 -23.16 18.05
C ILE A 294 -3.07 -24.12 19.07
N VAL A 295 -2.11 -24.96 18.65
CA VAL A 295 -1.46 -25.95 19.53
C VAL A 295 -0.75 -25.25 20.69
N GLU A 296 0.07 -24.25 20.41
CA GLU A 296 0.82 -23.52 21.46
C GLU A 296 -0.13 -22.72 22.36
N THR A 297 -1.19 -22.13 21.80
CA THR A 297 -2.19 -21.39 22.60
C THR A 297 -2.94 -22.31 23.56
N GLN A 298 -3.40 -23.47 23.08
CA GLN A 298 -4.11 -24.43 23.94
C GLN A 298 -3.19 -25.02 25.00
N LYS A 299 -1.94 -25.36 24.63
CA LYS A 299 -0.92 -25.79 25.59
C LYS A 299 -0.69 -24.75 26.69
N ALA A 300 -0.55 -23.47 26.33
CA ALA A 300 -0.38 -22.38 27.30
C ALA A 300 -1.60 -22.17 28.21
N LEU A 301 -2.79 -22.58 27.76
CA LEU A 301 -4.03 -22.56 28.54
C LEU A 301 -4.27 -23.85 29.35
N GLY A 302 -3.35 -24.83 29.29
CA GLY A 302 -3.52 -26.12 29.96
C GLY A 302 -4.56 -27.04 29.30
N VAL A 303 -4.90 -26.81 28.03
CA VAL A 303 -5.91 -27.58 27.27
C VAL A 303 -5.23 -28.45 26.22
N ALA A 304 -5.65 -29.71 26.12
CA ALA A 304 -5.18 -30.62 25.07
C ALA A 304 -5.76 -30.24 23.69
N THR A 305 -4.90 -30.23 22.67
CA THR A 305 -5.35 -30.00 21.29
C THR A 305 -5.95 -31.27 20.69
N GLY A 306 -7.29 -31.29 20.56
CA GLY A 306 -8.02 -32.38 19.92
C GLY A 306 -7.65 -32.61 18.44
N GLY A 307 -7.81 -33.86 17.98
CA GLY A 307 -7.50 -34.27 16.61
C GLY A 307 -8.28 -33.47 15.55
N SER A 308 -9.60 -33.31 15.75
CA SER A 308 -10.47 -32.55 14.85
C SER A 308 -10.03 -31.08 14.71
N THR A 309 -9.59 -30.45 15.81
CA THR A 309 -9.06 -29.08 15.79
C THR A 309 -7.78 -28.99 14.96
N LYS A 310 -6.83 -29.92 15.13
CA LYS A 310 -5.61 -29.98 14.30
C LYS A 310 -5.95 -30.17 12.83
N GLN A 311 -6.92 -31.03 12.53
CA GLN A 311 -7.33 -31.33 11.15
C GLN A 311 -7.95 -30.11 10.48
N LEU A 312 -8.88 -29.41 11.14
CA LEU A 312 -9.46 -28.15 10.65
C LEU A 312 -8.40 -27.06 10.46
N ALA A 313 -7.49 -26.90 11.42
CA ALA A 313 -6.39 -25.94 11.31
C ALA A 313 -5.47 -26.25 10.12
N THR A 314 -5.21 -27.55 9.88
CA THR A 314 -4.41 -28.01 8.73
C THR A 314 -5.11 -27.67 7.42
N ILE A 315 -6.42 -27.89 7.33
CA ILE A 315 -7.22 -27.51 6.16
C ILE A 315 -7.11 -26.01 5.88
N LEU A 316 -7.19 -25.16 6.92
CA LEU A 316 -7.07 -23.71 6.78
C LEU A 316 -5.69 -23.30 6.26
N ASP A 317 -4.61 -23.86 6.81
CA ASP A 317 -3.24 -23.58 6.35
C ASP A 317 -3.01 -24.09 4.92
N CYS A 318 -3.47 -25.31 4.59
CA CYS A 318 -3.41 -25.84 3.24
C CYS A 318 -4.19 -24.97 2.24
N ARG A 319 -5.38 -24.47 2.61
CA ARG A 319 -6.16 -23.53 1.79
C ARG A 319 -5.35 -22.25 1.53
N LYS A 320 -4.79 -21.63 2.57
CA LYS A 320 -3.94 -20.42 2.44
C LYS A 320 -2.76 -20.68 1.48
N GLN A 321 -2.05 -21.80 1.61
CA GLN A 321 -0.96 -22.17 0.73
C GLN A 321 -1.41 -22.41 -0.73
N LYS A 322 -2.51 -23.14 -0.94
CA LYS A 322 -3.09 -23.37 -2.28
C LYS A 322 -3.48 -22.04 -2.93
N PHE A 323 -4.11 -21.12 -2.20
CA PHE A 323 -4.44 -19.79 -2.71
C PHE A 323 -3.18 -18.99 -3.09
N ARG A 324 -2.11 -19.04 -2.29
CA ARG A 324 -0.83 -18.40 -2.62
C ARG A 324 -0.22 -18.98 -3.92
N LYS A 325 -0.15 -20.32 -4.04
CA LYS A 325 0.35 -21.02 -5.25
C LYS A 325 -0.49 -20.67 -6.48
N ARG A 326 -1.82 -20.71 -6.37
CA ARG A 326 -2.75 -20.32 -7.45
C ARG A 326 -2.52 -18.87 -7.91
N ARG A 327 -2.32 -17.94 -6.97
CA ARG A 327 -2.04 -16.54 -7.30
C ARG A 327 -0.69 -16.32 -7.99
N GLN A 328 0.28 -17.22 -7.84
CA GLN A 328 1.56 -17.12 -8.52
C GLN A 328 1.51 -17.68 -9.95
N ASN A 329 0.68 -18.69 -10.20
CA ASN A 329 0.50 -19.30 -11.52
C ASN A 329 -0.06 -18.31 -12.56
N ALA A 330 0.59 -18.22 -13.72
CA ALA A 330 0.23 -17.34 -14.82
C ALA A 330 -1.17 -17.62 -15.41
N SER A 331 -1.56 -18.89 -15.58
CA SER A 331 -2.87 -19.26 -16.12
C SER A 331 -4.00 -18.82 -15.19
N ASN A 332 -3.83 -19.04 -13.88
CA ASN A 332 -4.77 -18.58 -12.86
C ASN A 332 -4.83 -17.05 -12.75
N LYS A 333 -3.70 -16.35 -12.89
CA LYS A 333 -3.69 -14.88 -12.97
C LYS A 333 -4.51 -14.39 -14.17
N LEU A 334 -4.37 -15.04 -15.33
CA LEU A 334 -5.15 -14.73 -16.52
C LEU A 334 -6.64 -15.01 -16.32
N ALA A 335 -7.00 -16.18 -15.80
CA ALA A 335 -8.38 -16.56 -15.50
C ALA A 335 -9.04 -15.56 -14.54
N LEU A 336 -8.37 -15.22 -13.43
CA LEU A 336 -8.86 -14.21 -12.47
C LEU A 336 -9.03 -12.83 -13.11
N LYS A 337 -8.13 -12.45 -14.03
CA LYS A 337 -8.24 -11.19 -14.78
C LYS A 337 -9.44 -11.19 -15.73
N LEU A 338 -9.72 -12.32 -16.38
CA LEU A 338 -10.89 -12.49 -17.25
C LEU A 338 -12.19 -12.45 -16.44
N ILE A 339 -12.25 -13.17 -15.31
CA ILE A 339 -13.40 -13.14 -14.39
C ILE A 339 -13.68 -11.71 -13.91
N LYS A 340 -12.65 -10.99 -13.43
CA LYS A 340 -12.81 -9.59 -13.00
C LYS A 340 -13.30 -8.68 -14.13
N LYS A 341 -12.81 -8.88 -15.36
CA LYS A 341 -13.30 -8.14 -16.53
C LYS A 341 -14.77 -8.47 -16.82
N ALA A 342 -15.17 -9.73 -16.71
CA ALA A 342 -16.55 -10.17 -16.94
C ALA A 342 -17.50 -9.58 -15.88
N ILE A 343 -17.14 -9.65 -14.59
CA ILE A 343 -17.89 -9.03 -13.49
C ILE A 343 -18.02 -7.53 -13.72
N HIS A 344 -16.91 -6.84 -14.00
CA HIS A 344 -16.94 -5.40 -14.26
C HIS A 344 -17.79 -5.05 -15.48
N LYS A 345 -17.70 -5.81 -16.57
CA LYS A 345 -18.54 -5.62 -17.76
C LYS A 345 -20.02 -5.81 -17.41
N LYS A 346 -20.37 -6.85 -16.65
CA LYS A 346 -21.74 -7.11 -16.18
C LYS A 346 -22.27 -5.94 -15.36
N GLU A 347 -21.47 -5.44 -14.42
CA GLU A 347 -21.85 -4.30 -13.58
C GLU A 347 -21.97 -2.99 -14.37
N LEU A 348 -21.09 -2.77 -15.35
CA LEU A 348 -21.17 -1.60 -16.24
C LEU A 348 -22.41 -1.65 -17.13
N LEU A 349 -22.82 -2.84 -17.58
CA LEU A 349 -24.07 -3.06 -18.31
C LEU A 349 -25.30 -2.89 -17.42
N ALA A 350 -25.23 -3.33 -16.16
CA ALA A 350 -26.29 -3.12 -15.16
C ALA A 350 -26.48 -1.61 -14.91
N ARG A 351 -25.42 -0.88 -14.56
CA ARG A 351 -25.45 0.58 -14.38
C ARG A 351 -25.95 1.34 -15.61
N ARG A 352 -25.67 0.85 -16.82
CA ARG A 352 -26.21 1.45 -18.06
C ARG A 352 -27.71 1.23 -18.21
N ARG A 353 -28.23 0.08 -17.77
CA ARG A 353 -29.67 -0.23 -17.78
C ARG A 353 -30.41 0.53 -16.68
N GLU A 354 -29.80 0.66 -15.51
CA GLU A 354 -30.38 1.33 -14.33
C GLU A 354 -30.44 2.86 -14.46
N GLY A 355 -29.66 3.46 -15.37
CA GLY A 355 -29.60 4.92 -15.52
C GLY A 355 -28.85 5.61 -14.38
N MET A 356 -29.06 6.92 -14.18
CA MET A 356 -28.51 7.60 -13.01
C MET A 356 -29.33 7.25 -11.77
N THR A 357 -28.75 6.42 -10.91
CA THR A 357 -29.22 6.22 -9.53
C THR A 357 -28.33 7.05 -8.59
N TYR A 358 -28.95 7.75 -7.62
CA TYR A 358 -28.41 8.66 -6.59
C TYR A 358 -26.89 8.96 -6.57
N GLY A 359 -26.54 10.24 -6.58
CA GLY A 359 -25.16 10.71 -6.45
C GLY A 359 -24.61 10.60 -5.02
N ALA A 360 -23.31 10.33 -4.88
CA ALA A 360 -22.64 10.37 -3.59
C ALA A 360 -22.73 11.79 -3.00
N GLY A 361 -23.39 11.93 -1.83
CA GLY A 361 -23.64 13.21 -1.17
C GLY A 361 -24.97 13.88 -1.54
N GLN A 362 -25.87 13.19 -2.23
CA GLN A 362 -27.26 13.63 -2.38
C GLN A 362 -28.14 12.99 -1.30
N PHE A 363 -27.98 13.48 -0.06
CA PHE A 363 -28.98 13.55 1.02
C PHE A 363 -28.47 14.57 2.04
#